data_AF-X0Y0W4-F1
#
_entry.id   AF-X0Y0W4-F1
#
_cell.length_a   1.000
_cell.length_b   1.000
_cell.length_c   1.000
_cell.angle_alpha   90.00
_cell.angle_beta   90.00
_cell.angle_gamma   90.00
#
_symmetry.space_group_name_H-M   'P 1'
#
loop_
_entity.id
_entity.type
_entity.pdbx_description
1 polymer ?
#
loop_
_entity_poly.entity_id
_entity_poly.type
_entity_poly.pdbx_seq_one_letter_code
_entity_poly.pdbx_strand_id
1 'polypeptide(L)'
;MGNQSAAEITAQITAVTSKKDKAGREITSLQNERARLAIESVGKNKEEISKLEHQIFVLETYFKNAPAEIRLLEANLAKENQRLEQKAKDNLREQQTTVAEEIEQLSKRFIKLLTEANHTNVLLRDALSAYNGLKLKTGQEILGSYCDPSEQSLLMLLETSQARMDGIHINAVGGGIVPCGTPIRL
;
A
#
# COMPACT_ATOMS: atom_id res chain seq x y z
N MET A 1 17.41 4.23 -35.42
CA MET A 1 17.60 2.82 -35.02
C MET A 1 16.45 2.48 -34.10
N GLY A 2 15.62 1.49 -34.44
CA GLY A 2 14.46 1.14 -33.61
C GLY A 2 14.91 0.53 -32.29
N ASN A 3 14.38 1.02 -31.17
CA ASN A 3 14.64 0.44 -29.85
C ASN A 3 13.99 -0.95 -29.80
N GLN A 4 14.80 -2.00 -29.87
CA GLN A 4 14.34 -3.37 -29.66
C GLN A 4 13.99 -3.56 -28.19
N SER A 5 12.88 -4.22 -27.89
CA SER A 5 12.50 -4.51 -26.51
C SER A 5 13.39 -5.61 -25.90
N ALA A 6 13.54 -5.62 -24.57
CA ALA A 6 14.27 -6.68 -23.86
C ALA A 6 13.73 -8.09 -24.20
N ALA A 7 12.42 -8.20 -24.42
CA ALA A 7 11.77 -9.44 -24.86
C ALA A 7 12.21 -9.87 -26.28
N GLU A 8 12.30 -8.92 -27.22
CA GLU A 8 12.79 -9.18 -28.58
C GLU A 8 14.26 -9.62 -28.58
N ILE A 9 15.11 -8.98 -27.77
CA ILE A 9 16.53 -9.36 -27.66
C ILE A 9 16.66 -10.78 -27.08
N THR A 10 15.86 -11.11 -26.07
CA THR A 10 15.83 -12.46 -25.47
C THR A 10 15.37 -13.52 -26.48
N ALA A 11 14.35 -13.20 -27.28
CA ALA A 11 13.89 -14.08 -28.36
C ALA A 11 14.98 -14.31 -29.42
N GLN A 12 15.74 -13.26 -29.77
CA GLN A 12 16.87 -13.36 -30.69
C GLN A 12 18.01 -14.24 -30.14
N ILE A 13 18.40 -14.06 -28.87
CA ILE A 13 19.40 -14.93 -28.21
C ILE A 13 18.97 -16.40 -28.26
N THR A 14 17.69 -16.66 -27.95
CA THR A 14 17.12 -18.00 -27.98
C THR A 14 17.16 -18.59 -29.40
N ALA A 15 16.81 -17.79 -30.41
CA ALA A 15 16.84 -18.21 -31.81
C ALA A 15 18.28 -18.51 -32.30
N VAL A 16 19.26 -17.65 -31.97
CA VAL A 16 20.67 -17.85 -32.35
C VAL A 16 21.24 -19.08 -31.66
N THR A 17 20.93 -19.27 -30.37
CA THR A 17 21.34 -20.45 -29.59
C THR A 17 20.76 -21.73 -30.19
N SER A 18 19.46 -21.76 -30.47
CA SER A 18 18.80 -22.91 -31.08
C SER A 18 19.39 -23.25 -32.45
N LYS A 19 19.65 -22.24 -33.28
CA LYS A 19 20.31 -22.43 -34.59
C LYS A 19 21.75 -22.94 -34.44
N LYS A 20 22.52 -22.44 -33.46
CA LYS A 20 23.88 -22.93 -33.17
C LYS A 20 23.88 -24.41 -32.80
N ASP A 21 22.97 -24.81 -31.91
CA ASP A 21 22.89 -26.20 -31.46
C ASP A 21 22.44 -27.13 -32.59
N LYS A 22 21.51 -26.67 -33.45
CA LYS A 22 21.12 -27.38 -34.65
C LYS A 22 22.30 -27.54 -35.61
N ALA A 23 23.03 -26.46 -35.89
CA ALA A 23 24.22 -26.49 -36.74
C ALA A 23 25.28 -27.46 -36.20
N GLY A 24 25.51 -27.50 -34.88
CA GLY A 24 26.42 -28.44 -34.25
C GLY A 24 26.04 -29.90 -34.50
N ARG A 25 24.75 -30.26 -34.34
CA ARG A 25 24.26 -31.62 -34.65
C ARG A 25 24.39 -31.96 -36.15
N GLU A 26 24.11 -30.99 -37.01
CA GLU A 26 24.17 -31.15 -38.45
C GLU A 26 25.62 -31.34 -38.95
N ILE A 27 26.59 -30.62 -38.38
CA ILE A 27 28.03 -30.83 -38.62
C ILE A 27 28.41 -32.28 -38.32
N THR A 28 28.06 -32.80 -37.13
CA THR A 28 28.36 -34.18 -36.75
C THR A 28 27.74 -35.19 -37.72
N SER A 29 26.49 -34.97 -38.13
CA SER A 29 25.80 -35.83 -39.10
C SER A 29 26.51 -35.84 -40.47
N LEU A 30 26.88 -34.66 -40.99
CA LEU A 30 27.57 -34.53 -42.27
C LEU A 30 29.00 -35.10 -42.22
N GLN A 31 29.69 -34.96 -41.10
CA GLN A 31 31.01 -35.57 -40.88
C GLN A 31 30.95 -37.10 -40.89
N ASN A 32 29.93 -37.69 -40.26
CA ASN A 32 29.72 -39.14 -40.29
C ASN A 32 29.41 -39.64 -41.71
N GLU A 33 28.56 -38.92 -42.44
CA GLU A 33 28.23 -39.26 -43.83
C GLU A 33 29.44 -39.13 -44.76
N ARG A 34 30.22 -38.06 -44.61
CA ARG A 34 31.49 -37.89 -45.33
C ARG A 34 32.44 -39.06 -45.05
N ALA A 35 32.57 -39.47 -43.78
CA ALA A 35 33.43 -40.59 -43.40
C ALA A 35 32.95 -41.92 -44.02
N ARG A 36 31.62 -42.17 -44.03
CA ARG A 36 31.01 -43.33 -44.68
C ARG A 36 31.34 -43.39 -46.17
N LEU A 37 31.10 -42.31 -46.91
CA LEU A 37 31.35 -42.23 -48.35
C LEU A 37 32.84 -42.38 -48.70
N ALA A 38 33.73 -41.90 -47.83
CA ALA A 38 35.17 -42.06 -47.99
C ALA A 38 35.62 -43.52 -47.82
N ILE A 39 34.98 -44.28 -46.92
CA ILE A 39 35.23 -45.71 -46.73
C ILE A 39 34.71 -46.52 -47.93
N GLU A 40 33.52 -46.18 -48.46
CA GLU A 40 32.89 -46.92 -49.56
C GLU A 40 33.70 -46.83 -50.87
N SER A 41 34.03 -45.62 -51.34
CA SER A 41 34.96 -45.40 -52.46
C SER A 41 35.22 -43.91 -52.69
N VAL A 42 36.39 -43.42 -52.24
CA VAL A 42 36.78 -42.00 -52.44
C VAL A 42 36.75 -41.58 -53.91
N GLY A 43 37.20 -42.43 -54.83
CA GLY A 43 37.27 -42.12 -56.26
C GLY A 43 35.89 -41.95 -56.93
N LYS A 44 34.89 -42.72 -56.49
CA LYS A 44 33.52 -42.64 -57.02
C LYS A 44 32.69 -41.53 -56.37
N ASN A 45 32.97 -41.25 -55.10
CA ASN A 45 32.18 -40.31 -54.28
C ASN A 45 32.83 -38.92 -54.15
N LYS A 46 33.89 -38.61 -54.91
CA LYS A 46 34.70 -37.39 -54.76
C LYS A 46 33.88 -36.10 -54.79
N GLU A 47 32.91 -36.02 -55.71
CA GLU A 47 32.08 -34.82 -55.85
C GLU A 47 31.12 -34.64 -54.66
N GLU A 48 30.55 -35.73 -54.17
CA GLU A 48 29.64 -35.71 -53.01
C GLU A 48 30.39 -35.39 -51.71
N ILE A 49 31.58 -35.96 -51.53
CA ILE A 49 32.49 -35.63 -50.43
C ILE A 49 32.83 -34.13 -50.46
N SER A 50 33.11 -33.57 -51.63
CA SER A 50 33.41 -32.13 -51.76
C SER A 50 32.21 -31.24 -51.41
N LYS A 51 30.98 -31.64 -51.78
CA LYS A 51 29.76 -30.94 -51.36
C LYS A 51 29.56 -30.98 -49.85
N LEU A 52 29.76 -32.14 -49.23
CA LEU A 52 29.67 -32.29 -47.76
C LEU A 52 30.74 -31.46 -47.05
N GLU A 53 31.97 -31.42 -47.55
CA GLU A 53 33.04 -30.58 -47.00
C GLU A 53 32.68 -29.08 -47.06
N HIS A 54 32.09 -28.63 -48.16
CA HIS A 54 31.63 -27.25 -48.28
C HIS A 54 30.50 -26.93 -47.29
N GLN A 55 29.51 -27.82 -47.15
CA GLN A 55 28.41 -27.63 -46.18
C GLN A 55 28.92 -27.61 -44.73
N ILE A 56 29.83 -28.51 -44.38
CA ILE A 56 30.49 -28.55 -43.07
C ILE A 56 31.21 -27.22 -42.84
N PHE A 57 31.99 -26.74 -43.80
CA PHE A 57 32.73 -25.48 -43.68
C PHE A 57 31.81 -24.27 -43.42
N VAL A 58 30.70 -24.17 -44.14
CA VAL A 58 29.71 -23.10 -43.94
C VAL A 58 29.11 -23.17 -42.53
N LEU A 59 28.71 -24.36 -42.08
CA LEU A 59 28.13 -24.56 -40.76
C LEU A 59 29.14 -24.34 -39.63
N GLU A 60 30.39 -24.77 -39.78
CA GLU A 60 31.47 -24.52 -38.82
C GLU A 60 31.77 -23.02 -38.68
N THR A 61 31.73 -22.28 -39.79
CA THR A 61 31.91 -20.83 -39.79
C THR A 61 30.79 -20.16 -38.99
N TYR A 62 29.54 -20.57 -39.23
CA TYR A 62 28.41 -20.09 -38.43
C TYR A 62 28.55 -20.47 -36.95
N PHE A 63 28.90 -21.73 -36.65
CA PHE A 63 29.05 -22.23 -35.28
C PHE A 63 30.14 -21.48 -34.50
N LYS A 64 31.24 -21.10 -35.16
CA LYS A 64 32.31 -20.28 -34.57
C LYS A 64 31.88 -18.83 -34.30
N ASN A 65 31.02 -18.26 -35.15
CA ASN A 65 30.61 -16.86 -35.05
C ASN A 65 29.40 -16.63 -34.14
N ALA A 66 28.50 -17.61 -34.01
CA ALA A 66 27.28 -17.51 -33.20
C ALA A 66 27.53 -17.11 -31.72
N PRO A 67 28.59 -17.58 -31.02
CA PRO A 67 28.89 -17.11 -29.66
C PRO A 67 29.20 -15.61 -29.57
N ALA A 68 29.82 -15.02 -30.60
CA ALA A 68 30.10 -13.59 -30.62
C ALA A 68 28.80 -12.78 -30.80
N GLU A 69 27.90 -13.27 -31.66
CA GLU A 69 26.56 -12.69 -31.84
C GLU A 69 25.73 -12.76 -30.54
N ILE A 70 25.74 -13.91 -29.86
CA ILE A 70 25.07 -14.07 -28.56
C ILE A 70 25.61 -13.07 -27.53
N ARG A 71 26.95 -12.93 -27.41
CA ARG A 71 27.55 -11.96 -26.48
C ARG A 71 27.15 -10.52 -26.77
N LEU A 72 27.05 -10.15 -28.05
CA LEU A 72 26.58 -8.82 -28.44
C LEU A 72 25.11 -8.59 -28.04
N LEU A 73 24.26 -9.58 -28.25
CA LEU A 73 22.85 -9.53 -27.85
C LEU A 73 22.71 -9.48 -26.31
N GLU A 74 23.50 -10.25 -25.56
CA GLU A 74 23.54 -10.22 -24.10
C GLU A 74 23.98 -8.84 -23.57
N ALA A 75 25.00 -8.23 -24.18
CA ALA A 75 25.43 -6.88 -23.82
C ALA A 75 24.33 -5.83 -24.10
N ASN A 76 23.58 -5.99 -25.19
CA ASN A 76 22.44 -5.12 -25.50
C ASN A 76 21.29 -5.33 -24.52
N LEU A 77 21.02 -6.57 -24.11
CA LEU A 77 20.02 -6.90 -23.10
C LEU A 77 20.37 -6.26 -21.75
N ALA A 78 21.63 -6.34 -21.34
CA ALA A 78 22.11 -5.71 -20.10
C ALA A 78 21.91 -4.19 -20.12
N LYS A 79 22.26 -3.53 -21.23
CA LYS A 79 22.06 -2.09 -21.42
C LYS A 79 20.58 -1.70 -21.37
N GLU A 80 19.72 -2.46 -22.03
CA GLU A 80 18.29 -2.16 -22.05
C GLU A 80 17.65 -2.38 -20.67
N ASN A 81 18.04 -3.45 -19.96
CA ASN A 81 17.59 -3.68 -18.58
C ASN A 81 18.05 -2.55 -17.64
N GLN A 82 19.30 -2.10 -17.75
CA GLN A 82 19.79 -0.96 -16.98
C GLN A 82 19.00 0.32 -17.28
N ARG A 83 18.66 0.56 -18.55
CA ARG A 83 17.84 1.70 -18.97
C ARG A 83 16.44 1.65 -18.38
N LEU A 84 15.82 0.46 -18.39
CA LEU A 84 14.48 0.24 -17.82
C LEU A 84 14.48 0.41 -16.30
N GLU A 85 15.49 -0.14 -15.61
CA GLU A 85 15.66 0.00 -14.16
C GLU A 85 15.83 1.47 -13.76
N GLN A 86 16.69 2.20 -14.49
CA GLN A 86 16.89 3.62 -14.24
C GLN A 86 15.59 4.43 -14.44
N LYS A 87 14.86 4.16 -15.52
CA LYS A 87 13.57 4.80 -15.77
C LYS A 87 12.54 4.50 -14.68
N ALA A 88 12.47 3.25 -14.20
CA ALA A 88 11.58 2.87 -13.12
C ALA A 88 11.94 3.59 -11.81
N LYS A 89 13.23 3.72 -11.50
CA LYS A 89 13.73 4.44 -10.34
C LYS A 89 13.41 5.94 -10.40
N ASP A 90 13.55 6.55 -11.57
CA ASP A 90 13.25 7.97 -11.75
C ASP A 90 11.74 8.23 -11.62
N ASN A 91 10.90 7.38 -12.21
CA ASN A 91 9.43 7.45 -12.03
C ASN A 91 9.03 7.27 -10.56
N LEU A 92 9.66 6.34 -9.84
CA LEU A 92 9.37 6.11 -8.42
C LEU A 92 9.75 7.33 -7.57
N ARG A 93 10.88 7.98 -7.87
CA ARG A 93 11.32 9.22 -7.19
C ARG A 93 10.35 10.37 -7.44
N GLU A 94 9.86 10.51 -8.67
CA GLU A 94 8.85 11.52 -9.00
C GLU A 94 7.57 11.28 -8.19
N GLN A 95 7.05 10.05 -8.19
CA GLN A 95 5.88 9.68 -7.39
C GLN A 95 6.08 9.91 -5.89
N GLN A 96 7.24 9.56 -5.34
CA GLN A 96 7.57 9.82 -3.93
C GLN A 96 7.57 11.32 -3.60
N THR A 97 8.05 12.15 -4.54
CA THR A 97 8.06 13.61 -4.36
C THR A 97 6.64 14.16 -4.35
N THR A 98 5.80 13.75 -5.31
CA THR A 98 4.38 14.15 -5.34
C THR A 98 3.65 13.75 -4.06
N VAL A 99 3.82 12.50 -3.61
CA VAL A 99 3.17 12.02 -2.38
C VAL A 99 3.67 12.78 -1.15
N ALA A 100 4.96 13.10 -1.07
CA ALA A 100 5.50 13.89 0.03
C ALA A 100 4.88 15.30 0.07
N GLU A 101 4.74 15.96 -1.08
CA GLU A 101 4.08 17.27 -1.19
C GLU A 101 2.60 17.21 -0.78
N GLU A 102 1.87 16.18 -1.21
CA GLU A 102 0.47 15.97 -0.82
C GLU A 102 0.32 15.76 0.69
N ILE A 103 1.18 14.93 1.29
CA ILE A 103 1.21 14.69 2.73
C ILE A 103 1.49 16.00 3.48
N GLU A 104 2.44 16.81 3.01
CA GLU A 104 2.75 18.10 3.63
C GLU A 104 1.55 19.05 3.59
N GLN A 105 0.87 19.15 2.44
CA GLN A 105 -0.33 19.97 2.28
C GLN A 105 -1.48 19.51 3.19
N LEU A 106 -1.71 18.20 3.27
CA LEU A 106 -2.71 17.62 4.17
C LEU A 106 -2.38 17.88 5.63
N SER A 107 -1.12 17.71 6.03
CA SER A 107 -0.63 17.99 7.38
C SER A 107 -0.89 19.45 7.76
N LYS A 108 -0.55 20.41 6.88
CA LYS A 108 -0.83 21.84 7.08
C LYS A 108 -2.33 22.12 7.27
N ARG A 109 -3.19 21.51 6.45
CA ARG A 109 -4.65 21.64 6.59
C ARG A 109 -5.16 21.05 7.91
N PHE A 110 -4.63 19.90 8.31
CA PHE A 110 -5.02 19.22 9.55
C PHE A 110 -4.65 20.06 10.79
N ILE A 111 -3.45 20.65 10.83
CA ILE A 111 -3.04 21.57 11.89
C ILE A 111 -3.99 22.76 12.00
N LYS A 112 -4.39 23.34 10.86
CA LYS A 112 -5.35 24.46 10.84
C LYS A 112 -6.70 24.05 11.43
N LEU A 113 -7.26 22.93 10.98
CA LEU A 113 -8.53 22.40 11.50
C LEU A 113 -8.45 22.07 12.99
N LEU A 114 -7.34 21.50 13.46
CA LEU A 114 -7.13 21.20 14.87
C LEU A 114 -7.10 22.49 15.72
N THR A 115 -6.48 23.55 15.19
CA THR A 115 -6.44 24.86 15.84
C THR A 115 -7.82 25.49 15.94
N GLU A 116 -8.62 25.42 14.87
CA GLU A 116 -10.01 25.90 14.82
C GLU A 116 -10.92 25.10 15.77
N ALA A 117 -10.78 23.78 15.81
CA ALA A 117 -11.50 22.90 16.73
C ALA A 117 -11.16 23.21 18.19
N ASN A 118 -9.87 23.42 18.50
CA ASN A 118 -9.43 23.80 19.84
C ASN A 118 -10.01 25.16 20.25
N HIS A 119 -9.99 26.16 19.37
CA HIS A 119 -10.60 27.46 19.63
C HIS A 119 -12.11 27.34 19.92
N THR A 120 -12.82 26.53 19.13
CA THR A 120 -14.25 26.26 19.34
C THR A 120 -14.51 25.58 20.68
N ASN A 121 -13.68 24.61 21.08
CA ASN A 121 -13.77 23.96 22.38
C ASN A 121 -13.56 24.93 23.55
N VAL A 122 -12.63 25.89 23.41
CA VAL A 122 -12.44 26.95 24.42
C VAL A 122 -13.70 27.81 24.54
N LEU A 123 -14.26 28.28 23.42
CA LEU A 123 -15.50 29.08 23.42
C LEU A 123 -16.68 28.31 24.04
N LEU A 124 -16.82 27.02 23.72
CA LEU A 124 -17.86 26.16 24.30
C LEU A 124 -17.68 26.00 25.82
N ARG A 125 -16.45 25.81 26.28
CA ARG A 125 -16.13 25.72 27.71
C ARG A 125 -16.46 27.02 28.44
N ASP A 126 -16.12 28.16 27.86
CA ASP A 126 -16.42 29.48 28.44
C ASP A 126 -17.93 29.73 28.48
N ALA A 127 -18.65 29.40 27.41
CA ALA A 127 -20.11 29.49 27.36
C ALA A 127 -20.79 28.58 28.39
N LEU A 128 -20.30 27.34 28.55
CA LEU A 128 -20.80 26.40 29.57
C LEU A 128 -20.54 26.92 30.98
N SER A 129 -19.36 27.49 31.23
CA SER A 129 -19.02 28.11 32.52
C SER A 129 -19.93 29.30 32.82
N ALA A 130 -20.17 30.17 31.84
CA ALA A 130 -21.08 31.31 31.98
C ALA A 130 -22.52 30.84 32.25
N TYR A 131 -23.00 29.82 31.53
CA TYR A 131 -24.31 29.21 31.76
C TYR A 131 -24.43 28.64 33.17
N ASN A 132 -23.44 27.88 33.65
CA ASN A 132 -23.44 27.33 35.01
C ASN A 132 -23.41 28.44 36.08
N GLY A 133 -22.63 29.50 35.84
CA GLY A 133 -22.62 30.68 36.71
C GLY A 133 -23.98 31.39 36.77
N LEU A 134 -24.65 31.54 35.62
CA LEU A 134 -26.00 32.11 35.56
C LEU A 134 -27.00 31.21 36.27
N LYS A 135 -26.99 29.90 36.02
CA LYS A 135 -27.85 28.92 36.70
C LYS A 135 -27.73 29.01 38.23
N LEU A 136 -26.52 29.17 38.75
CA LEU A 136 -26.28 29.35 40.19
C LEU A 136 -26.86 30.67 40.71
N LYS A 137 -26.64 31.78 40.00
CA LYS A 137 -27.19 33.10 40.36
C LYS A 137 -28.71 33.13 40.29
N THR A 138 -29.31 32.61 39.22
CA THR A 138 -30.77 32.52 39.07
C THR A 138 -31.37 31.58 40.12
N GLY A 139 -30.69 30.48 40.47
CA GLY A 139 -31.08 29.63 41.59
C GLY A 139 -31.07 30.39 42.93
N GLN A 140 -30.05 31.20 43.20
CA GLN A 140 -29.97 32.03 44.41
C GLN A 140 -30.93 33.22 44.43
N GLU A 141 -31.20 33.85 43.28
CA GLU A 141 -32.10 35.01 43.16
C GLU A 141 -33.57 34.61 43.17
N ILE A 142 -33.93 33.45 42.58
CA ILE A 142 -35.30 32.90 42.65
C ILE A 142 -35.58 32.28 44.02
N LEU A 143 -34.59 31.63 44.66
CA LEU A 143 -34.73 30.99 45.98
C LEU A 143 -34.21 31.87 47.13
N GLY A 144 -34.18 33.19 46.95
CA GLY A 144 -33.69 34.13 47.96
C GLY A 144 -34.33 33.90 49.35
N SER A 145 -33.52 33.42 50.30
CA SER A 145 -33.72 33.47 51.77
C SER A 145 -35.09 33.06 52.33
N TYR A 146 -35.77 32.07 51.76
CA TYR A 146 -36.88 31.38 52.44
C TYR A 146 -36.77 29.87 52.18
N CYS A 147 -36.65 29.07 53.25
CA CYS A 147 -37.02 27.66 53.17
C CYS A 147 -38.53 27.61 52.98
N ASP A 148 -38.97 27.61 51.72
CA ASP A 148 -40.37 27.44 51.38
C ASP A 148 -40.74 25.94 51.46
N PRO A 149 -41.98 25.57 51.84
CA PRO A 149 -42.45 24.18 51.95
C PRO A 149 -42.26 23.34 50.66
N SER A 150 -42.03 24.00 49.52
CA SER A 150 -41.72 23.37 48.24
C SER A 150 -40.31 22.77 48.17
N GLU A 151 -39.34 23.26 48.95
CA GLU A 151 -37.96 22.78 48.90
C GLU A 151 -37.82 21.40 49.57
N GLN A 152 -38.55 21.16 50.67
CA GLN A 152 -38.71 19.83 51.25
C GLN A 152 -39.47 18.88 50.32
N SER A 153 -40.50 19.38 49.62
CA SER A 153 -41.26 18.58 48.66
C SER A 153 -40.40 18.18 47.46
N LEU A 154 -39.52 19.06 47.00
CA LEU A 154 -38.55 18.82 45.92
C LEU A 154 -37.42 17.89 46.36
N LEU A 155 -36.91 18.02 47.58
CA LEU A 155 -35.93 17.07 48.14
C LEU A 155 -36.54 15.66 48.29
N MET A 156 -37.78 15.56 48.76
CA MET A 156 -38.51 14.29 48.86
C MET A 156 -38.78 13.69 47.47
N LEU A 157 -39.13 14.50 46.47
CA LEU A 157 -39.28 14.09 45.06
C LEU A 157 -37.95 13.63 44.47
N LEU A 158 -36.84 14.30 44.79
CA LEU A 158 -35.51 13.92 44.33
C LEU A 158 -35.09 12.58 44.93
N GLU A 159 -35.25 12.39 46.25
CA GLU A 159 -34.93 11.12 46.93
C GLU A 159 -35.82 9.97 46.46
N THR A 160 -37.12 10.19 46.25
CA THR A 160 -38.01 9.15 45.70
C THR A 160 -37.73 8.84 44.23
N SER A 161 -37.31 9.83 43.44
CA SER A 161 -36.92 9.62 42.04
C SER A 161 -35.60 8.86 41.93
N GLN A 162 -34.64 9.18 42.80
CA GLN A 162 -33.35 8.48 42.91
C GLN A 162 -33.56 7.03 43.36
N ALA A 163 -34.35 6.81 44.42
CA ALA A 163 -34.66 5.46 44.91
C ALA A 163 -35.40 4.60 43.87
N ARG A 164 -36.27 5.20 43.04
CA ARG A 164 -36.95 4.49 41.93
C ARG A 164 -36.01 4.16 40.78
N MET A 165 -35.08 5.05 40.44
CA MET A 165 -34.02 4.77 39.46
C MET A 165 -33.12 3.60 39.94
N ASP A 166 -32.93 3.49 41.25
CA ASP A 166 -32.17 2.41 41.89
C ASP A 166 -33.02 1.16 42.20
N GLY A 167 -34.31 1.13 41.81
CA GLY A 167 -35.20 -0.04 41.91
C GLY A 167 -35.89 -0.26 43.26
N ILE A 168 -35.87 0.72 44.16
CA ILE A 168 -36.42 0.65 45.53
C ILE A 168 -37.78 1.37 45.61
N HIS A 169 -38.81 0.71 46.12
CA HIS A 169 -40.14 1.30 46.31
C HIS A 169 -40.31 1.93 47.69
N ILE A 170 -40.58 3.25 47.74
CA ILE A 170 -40.89 3.99 48.97
C ILE A 170 -42.41 4.22 49.06
N ASN A 171 -43.03 3.80 50.18
CA ASN A 171 -44.42 4.12 50.49
C ASN A 171 -44.49 5.48 51.21
N ALA A 172 -45.25 6.43 50.64
CA ALA A 172 -45.39 7.77 51.19
C ALA A 172 -46.18 7.76 52.51
N VAL A 173 -45.57 8.21 53.60
CA VAL A 173 -46.26 8.48 54.87
C VAL A 173 -46.86 9.89 54.82
N GLY A 174 -48.13 10.02 55.20
CA GLY A 174 -48.96 11.20 55.03
C GLY A 174 -48.42 12.48 55.66
N GLY A 175 -48.73 13.61 55.00
CA GLY A 175 -48.28 14.94 55.33
C GLY A 175 -48.78 15.45 56.68
N GLY A 176 -47.84 15.74 57.57
CA GLY A 176 -48.01 16.64 58.70
C GLY A 176 -46.81 17.60 58.72
N ILE A 177 -47.06 18.87 59.06
CA ILE A 177 -46.03 19.91 59.10
C ILE A 177 -45.08 19.64 60.29
N VAL A 178 -43.79 19.47 60.03
CA VAL A 178 -42.74 19.25 61.04
C VAL A 178 -41.81 20.47 61.08
N PRO A 179 -41.46 21.02 62.25
CA PRO A 179 -40.55 22.16 62.33
C PRO A 179 -39.10 21.79 62.00
N CYS A 180 -38.37 22.77 61.45
CA CYS A 180 -36.98 22.63 61.01
C CYS A 180 -36.05 22.23 62.17
N GLY A 181 -35.22 21.21 61.94
CA GLY A 181 -34.23 20.72 62.91
C GLY A 181 -34.62 19.44 63.64
N THR A 182 -35.75 18.80 63.31
CA THR A 182 -36.08 17.49 63.85
C THR A 182 -35.27 16.41 63.12
N PRO A 183 -34.33 15.70 63.77
CA PRO A 183 -33.55 14.66 63.10
C PRO A 183 -34.46 13.51 62.67
N ILE A 184 -34.34 13.11 61.41
CA ILE A 184 -35.00 11.92 60.88
C ILE A 184 -34.36 10.71 61.56
N ARG A 185 -35.12 10.01 62.40
CA ARG A 185 -34.71 8.69 62.90
C ARG A 185 -35.07 7.66 61.83
N LEU A 186 -34.04 6.96 61.34
CA LEU A 186 -34.15 5.79 60.48
C LEU A 186 -34.81 4.63 61.23
#